data_AF-A0A2G8LFG9-F1
#
_entry.id   AF-A0A2G8LFG9-F1
#
_cell.length_a   1.000
_cell.length_b   1.000
_cell.length_c   1.000
_cell.angle_alpha   90.00
_cell.angle_beta   90.00
_cell.angle_gamma   90.00
#
_symmetry.space_group_name_H-M   'P 1'
#
loop_
_entity.id
_entity.type
_entity.pdbx_description
1 polymer ?
#
loop_
_entity_poly.entity_id
_entity_poly.type
_entity_poly.pdbx_seq_one_letter_code
_entity_poly.pdbx_strand_id
1 'polypeptide(L)'
;MSIELIFDVVDLQDQNDERVCLDTIEVFDGPPGSSALAFPFCGDGPIWPKHPIRFLSSSNQLSVTIKTDSIDNGMGFQARYTHVQPRTEYIAAIGVESTDIIQFKRFSAFSIPRQRLAVSTRPSALTFDHISDFFYYTDTQEKFIARVHIGGSSSSDILITDAVDSKFCEFESPQLSTRIDSTSSMNIMFLSDQG
;
A
#
# COMPACT_ATOMS: atom_id res chain seq x y z
N MET A 1 -6.66 2.38 -17.00
CA MET A 1 -5.29 2.58 -17.48
C MET A 1 -4.79 3.89 -16.90
N SER A 2 -3.68 3.85 -16.18
CA SER A 2 -3.14 4.96 -15.41
C SER A 2 -1.76 5.36 -15.90
N ILE A 3 -1.26 6.50 -15.40
CA ILE A 3 0.07 7.02 -15.67
C ILE A 3 0.88 6.93 -14.38
N GLU A 4 2.02 6.25 -14.43
CA GLU A 4 3.06 6.34 -13.40
C GLU A 4 4.09 7.38 -13.85
N LEU A 5 4.21 8.47 -13.10
CA LEU A 5 5.21 9.52 -13.27
C LEU A 5 6.34 9.30 -12.26
N ILE A 6 7.58 9.29 -12.73
CA ILE A 6 8.79 9.11 -11.92
C ILE A 6 9.71 10.30 -12.16
N PHE A 7 10.09 10.99 -11.09
CA PHE A 7 11.21 11.93 -11.15
C PHE A 7 12.50 11.19 -10.80
N ASP A 8 13.44 11.19 -11.75
CA ASP A 8 14.77 10.60 -11.59
C ASP A 8 15.72 11.57 -10.90
N VAL A 9 15.55 12.86 -11.19
CA VAL A 9 16.31 13.97 -10.62
C VAL A 9 15.33 15.11 -10.38
N VAL A 10 15.40 15.74 -9.21
CA VAL A 10 14.79 17.03 -8.91
C VAL A 10 15.85 17.84 -8.18
N ASP A 11 16.11 19.03 -8.69
CA ASP A 11 16.99 20.02 -8.12
C ASP A 11 16.42 21.40 -8.45
N LEU A 12 15.50 21.86 -7.60
CA LEU A 12 14.96 23.22 -7.63
C LEU A 12 15.62 24.05 -6.54
N GLN A 13 15.35 25.36 -6.53
CA GLN A 13 15.71 26.21 -5.41
C GLN A 13 15.22 25.59 -4.09
N ASP A 14 16.11 25.54 -3.09
CA ASP A 14 15.75 25.12 -1.74
C ASP A 14 14.84 26.16 -1.05
N GLN A 15 14.21 25.74 0.04
CA GLN A 15 13.45 26.67 0.88
C GLN A 15 14.35 27.78 1.41
N ASN A 16 13.84 29.01 1.41
CA ASN A 16 14.51 30.12 2.06
C ASN A 16 14.45 30.01 3.61
N ASP A 17 15.05 30.97 4.32
CA ASP A 17 15.07 31.01 5.78
C ASP A 17 13.66 31.00 6.43
N GLU A 18 12.64 31.42 5.69
CA GLU A 18 11.23 31.42 6.11
C GLU A 18 10.49 30.10 5.80
N ARG A 19 11.20 29.08 5.29
CA ARG A 19 10.66 27.79 4.82
C ARG A 19 9.67 27.90 3.66
N VAL A 20 9.86 28.90 2.81
CA VAL A 20 9.05 29.12 1.61
C VAL A 20 9.80 28.61 0.39
N CYS A 21 9.12 27.83 -0.45
CA CYS A 21 9.57 27.47 -1.78
C CYS A 21 9.11 28.54 -2.78
N LEU A 22 10.02 29.15 -3.52
CA LEU A 22 9.67 30.09 -4.62
C LEU A 22 9.55 29.33 -5.94
N ASP A 23 10.54 28.48 -6.23
CA ASP A 23 10.44 27.44 -7.25
C ASP A 23 9.67 26.23 -6.72
N THR A 24 8.61 25.80 -7.40
CA THR A 24 7.80 24.65 -6.97
C THR A 24 7.36 23.78 -8.14
N ILE A 25 7.26 22.47 -7.87
CA ILE A 25 6.56 21.50 -8.70
C ILE A 25 5.27 21.09 -7.98
N GLU A 26 4.17 21.11 -8.72
CA GLU A 26 2.85 20.62 -8.31
C GLU A 26 2.40 19.51 -9.27
N VAL A 27 1.90 18.41 -8.72
CA VAL A 27 1.43 17.25 -9.50
C VAL A 27 -0.04 17.00 -9.20
N PHE A 28 -0.87 16.87 -10.24
CA PHE A 28 -2.32 16.69 -10.11
C PHE A 28 -2.81 15.42 -10.80
N ASP A 29 -3.79 14.77 -10.17
CA ASP A 29 -4.44 13.56 -10.68
C ASP A 29 -5.51 13.93 -11.72
N GLY A 30 -5.07 14.25 -12.94
CA GLY A 30 -5.93 14.69 -14.03
C GLY A 30 -5.53 16.06 -14.60
N PRO A 31 -6.48 16.78 -15.23
CA PRO A 31 -6.24 18.13 -15.75
C PRO A 31 -5.80 19.13 -14.68
N PRO A 32 -5.19 20.27 -15.07
CA PRO A 32 -4.79 21.31 -14.11
C PRO A 32 -5.95 21.74 -13.20
N GLY A 33 -5.72 21.76 -11.89
CA GLY A 33 -6.72 22.09 -10.87
C GLY A 33 -7.55 20.90 -10.36
N SER A 34 -7.25 19.66 -10.78
CA SER A 34 -7.80 18.46 -10.16
C SER A 34 -7.19 18.19 -8.77
N SER A 35 -7.45 17.01 -8.17
CA SER A 35 -6.89 16.66 -6.87
C SER A 35 -5.36 16.55 -6.93
N ALA A 36 -4.67 17.29 -6.07
CA ALA A 36 -3.21 17.22 -5.96
C ALA A 36 -2.74 15.85 -5.47
N LEU A 37 -1.72 15.29 -6.13
CA LEU A 37 -1.06 14.03 -5.76
C LEU A 37 0.01 14.22 -4.69
N ALA A 38 0.52 15.45 -4.54
CA ALA A 38 1.36 15.88 -3.43
C ALA A 38 1.17 17.38 -3.17
N PHE A 39 1.59 17.81 -1.99
CA PHE A 39 1.81 19.24 -1.74
C PHE A 39 2.91 19.78 -2.67
N PRO A 40 2.86 21.08 -3.04
CA PRO A 40 3.93 21.70 -3.81
C PRO A 40 5.28 21.47 -3.13
N PHE A 41 6.30 21.10 -3.91
CA PHE A 41 7.63 20.80 -3.38
C PHE A 41 8.74 21.49 -4.18
N CYS A 42 9.89 21.66 -3.52
CA CYS A 42 11.10 22.30 -4.03
C CYS A 42 12.35 21.55 -3.57
N GLY A 43 13.55 22.11 -3.79
CA GLY A 43 14.81 21.45 -3.44
C GLY A 43 14.97 20.08 -4.14
N ASP A 44 15.28 19.06 -3.34
CA ASP A 44 15.51 17.67 -3.80
C ASP A 44 14.23 16.82 -3.98
N GLY A 45 13.04 17.40 -3.77
CA GLY A 45 11.76 16.71 -3.93
C GLY A 45 10.79 16.85 -2.75
N PRO A 46 9.64 16.14 -2.77
CA PRO A 46 8.69 16.17 -1.68
C PRO A 46 9.18 15.39 -0.46
N ILE A 47 8.61 15.67 0.71
CA ILE A 47 8.84 14.89 1.95
C ILE A 47 8.47 13.42 1.75
N TRP A 48 7.37 13.18 1.03
CA TRP A 48 6.94 11.84 0.64
C TRP A 48 6.12 11.93 -0.65
N PRO A 49 6.32 11.01 -1.61
CA PRO A 49 7.36 9.99 -1.67
C PRO A 49 8.75 10.58 -2.03
N LYS A 50 9.78 10.33 -1.22
CA LYS A 50 11.10 10.96 -1.39
C LYS A 50 12.05 10.22 -2.34
N HIS A 51 12.18 8.90 -2.24
CA HIS A 51 13.06 8.15 -3.15
C HIS A 51 12.54 6.73 -3.45
N PRO A 52 12.36 6.38 -4.73
CA PRO A 52 12.22 7.31 -5.87
C PRO A 52 10.89 8.09 -5.77
N ILE A 53 10.90 9.33 -6.25
CA ILE A 53 9.72 10.20 -6.28
C ILE A 53 8.78 9.68 -7.36
N ARG A 54 7.62 9.16 -6.96
CA ARG A 54 6.66 8.50 -7.85
C ARG A 54 5.24 8.95 -7.58
N PHE A 55 4.51 9.21 -8.65
CA PHE A 55 3.10 9.56 -8.61
C PHE A 55 2.31 8.65 -9.54
N LEU A 56 1.13 8.24 -9.11
CA LEU A 56 0.23 7.39 -9.89
C LEU A 56 -1.11 8.11 -10.06
N SER A 57 -1.55 8.28 -11.29
CA SER A 57 -2.87 8.82 -11.58
C SER A 57 -3.97 7.78 -11.41
N SER A 58 -5.18 8.22 -11.06
CA SER A 58 -6.40 7.40 -11.10
C SER A 58 -6.98 7.25 -12.51
N SER A 59 -6.54 8.08 -13.45
CA SER A 59 -7.01 8.12 -14.84
C SER A 59 -5.86 8.09 -15.85
N ASN A 60 -6.17 8.15 -17.14
CA ASN A 60 -5.17 8.31 -18.20
C ASN A 60 -4.69 9.76 -18.37
N GLN A 61 -4.91 10.63 -17.39
CA GLN A 61 -4.48 12.03 -17.39
C GLN A 61 -3.79 12.36 -16.08
N LEU A 62 -2.70 13.13 -16.18
CA LEU A 62 -1.92 13.66 -15.07
C LEU A 62 -1.34 14.99 -15.54
N SER A 63 -1.29 15.99 -14.68
CA SER A 63 -0.68 17.28 -14.99
C SER A 63 0.41 17.63 -13.99
N VAL A 64 1.47 18.27 -14.49
CA VAL A 64 2.59 18.79 -13.71
C VAL A 64 2.68 20.27 -13.99
N THR A 65 2.61 21.08 -12.94
CA THR A 65 2.76 22.54 -13.00
C THR A 65 4.05 22.94 -12.32
N ILE A 66 4.87 23.72 -13.00
CA ILE A 66 6.09 24.31 -12.43
C ILE A 66 5.88 25.81 -12.29
N LYS A 67 6.19 26.33 -11.11
CA LYS A 67 6.24 27.77 -10.84
C LYS A 67 7.67 28.12 -10.48
N THR A 68 8.20 29.19 -11.06
CA THR A 68 9.56 29.64 -10.82
C THR A 68 9.62 31.16 -10.82
N ASP A 69 10.63 31.74 -10.20
CA ASP A 69 10.92 33.17 -10.28
C ASP A 69 12.19 33.46 -11.12
N SER A 70 12.99 34.46 -10.74
CA SER A 70 14.21 34.84 -11.46
C SER A 70 15.46 34.84 -10.57
N ILE A 71 15.36 34.32 -9.34
CA ILE A 71 16.38 34.39 -8.29
C ILE A 71 16.71 32.98 -7.83
N ASP A 72 18.00 32.64 -7.76
CA ASP A 72 18.54 31.35 -7.31
C ASP A 72 17.93 30.12 -8.02
N ASN A 73 18.64 29.59 -9.01
CA ASN A 73 18.18 28.48 -9.84
C ASN A 73 18.81 27.14 -9.41
N GLY A 74 18.03 26.05 -9.45
CA GLY A 74 18.54 24.68 -9.41
C GLY A 74 18.87 24.12 -10.80
N MET A 75 19.37 22.88 -10.89
CA MET A 75 19.63 22.19 -12.18
C MET A 75 18.35 21.80 -12.94
N GLY A 76 17.19 21.86 -12.29
CA GLY A 76 15.88 21.50 -12.86
C GLY A 76 15.47 20.07 -12.49
N PHE A 77 14.76 19.39 -13.39
CA PHE A 77 14.29 18.04 -13.13
C PHE A 77 14.36 17.14 -14.36
N GLN A 78 14.50 15.85 -14.13
CA GLN A 78 14.35 14.80 -15.13
C GLN A 78 13.22 13.88 -14.69
N ALA A 79 12.21 13.74 -15.54
CA ALA A 79 11.08 12.87 -15.28
C ALA A 79 10.78 11.97 -16.47
N ARG A 80 10.25 10.80 -16.17
CA ARG A 80 9.71 9.85 -17.15
C ARG A 80 8.32 9.42 -16.74
N TYR A 81 7.50 9.06 -17.71
CA TYR A 81 6.17 8.52 -17.45
C TYR A 81 5.95 7.22 -18.21
N THR A 82 5.13 6.34 -17.65
CA THR A 82 4.70 5.11 -18.32
C THR A 82 3.21 4.89 -18.10
N HIS A 83 2.58 4.18 -19.03
CA HIS A 83 1.23 3.69 -18.82
C HIS A 83 1.28 2.40 -18.02
N VAL A 84 0.48 2.33 -16.96
CA VAL A 84 0.40 1.17 -16.08
C VAL A 84 -1.05 0.72 -15.90
N GLN A 85 -1.22 -0.58 -15.69
CA GLN A 85 -2.44 -1.12 -15.13
C GLN A 85 -2.38 -0.89 -13.61
N PRO A 86 -3.30 -0.13 -13.00
CA PRO A 86 -3.36 -0.01 -11.56
C PRO A 86 -3.59 -1.39 -10.95
N ARG A 87 -2.79 -1.71 -9.95
CA ARG A 87 -2.97 -2.89 -9.10
C ARG A 87 -3.27 -2.43 -7.70
N THR A 88 -4.12 -3.18 -7.01
CA THR A 88 -4.36 -2.92 -5.60
C THR A 88 -3.32 -3.69 -4.79
N GLU A 89 -2.69 -3.01 -3.83
CA GLU A 89 -1.72 -3.65 -2.95
C GLU A 89 -2.31 -3.83 -1.56
N TYR A 90 -2.01 -4.99 -0.97
CA TYR A 90 -2.48 -5.37 0.35
C TYR A 90 -1.28 -5.70 1.24
N ILE A 91 -1.25 -5.11 2.42
CA ILE A 91 -0.43 -5.57 3.53
C ILE A 91 -1.34 -6.32 4.46
N ALA A 92 -0.98 -7.54 4.82
CA ALA A 92 -1.67 -8.25 5.86
C ALA A 92 -0.70 -8.52 7.02
N ALA A 93 -1.21 -8.30 8.23
CA ALA A 93 -0.43 -8.35 9.45
C ALA A 93 -1.10 -9.26 10.47
N ILE A 94 -0.31 -10.18 11.02
CA ILE A 94 -0.71 -11.01 12.15
C ILE A 94 -0.06 -10.45 13.42
N GLY A 95 -0.89 -9.90 14.30
CA GLY A 95 -0.52 -9.52 15.66
C GLY A 95 -0.93 -10.59 16.68
N VAL A 96 -0.61 -10.36 17.95
CA VAL A 96 -0.87 -11.32 19.04
C VAL A 96 -2.37 -11.59 19.21
N GLU A 97 -3.20 -10.55 19.10
CA GLU A 97 -4.64 -10.59 19.37
C GLU A 97 -5.48 -10.11 18.18
N SER A 98 -4.87 -9.90 17.01
CA SER A 98 -5.62 -9.44 15.85
C SER A 98 -4.90 -9.73 14.55
N THR A 99 -5.70 -9.97 13.52
CA THR A 99 -5.25 -9.97 12.13
C THR A 99 -5.83 -8.76 11.45
N ASP A 100 -4.97 -7.94 10.84
CA ASP A 100 -5.37 -6.73 10.12
C ASP A 100 -4.99 -6.86 8.65
N ILE A 101 -5.92 -6.48 7.78
CA ILE A 101 -5.64 -6.26 6.36
C ILE A 101 -5.64 -4.76 6.10
N ILE A 102 -4.60 -4.32 5.44
CA ILE A 102 -4.36 -2.95 5.05
C ILE A 102 -4.39 -2.91 3.53
N GLN A 103 -5.47 -2.35 2.98
CA GLN A 103 -5.50 -2.01 1.57
C GLN A 103 -4.81 -0.65 1.41
N PHE A 104 -3.87 -0.55 0.49
CA PHE A 104 -3.26 0.74 0.16
C PHE A 104 -3.19 0.91 -1.34
N LYS A 105 -3.55 2.13 -1.77
CA LYS A 105 -3.27 2.58 -3.12
C LYS A 105 -1.83 3.04 -3.16
N ARG A 106 -1.01 2.35 -3.94
CA ARG A 106 0.41 2.70 -4.11
C ARG A 106 0.53 4.18 -4.49
N PHE A 107 1.36 4.92 -3.74
CA PHE A 107 1.62 6.36 -3.90
C PHE A 107 0.47 7.32 -3.61
N SER A 108 -0.64 6.87 -2.99
CA SER A 108 -1.67 7.79 -2.45
C SER A 108 -1.27 8.32 -1.07
N ALA A 109 -1.20 9.65 -0.92
CA ALA A 109 -0.88 10.31 0.35
C ALA A 109 -2.04 10.30 1.36
N PHE A 110 -3.27 10.00 0.93
CA PHE A 110 -4.47 10.12 1.75
C PHE A 110 -5.19 8.78 1.87
N SER A 111 -5.27 8.29 3.11
CA SER A 111 -6.00 7.10 3.60
C SER A 111 -5.34 5.73 3.39
N ILE A 112 -5.04 5.08 4.52
CA ILE A 112 -4.74 3.65 4.63
C ILE A 112 -5.96 2.99 5.29
N PRO A 113 -6.97 2.56 4.51
CA PRO A 113 -8.11 1.84 5.07
C PRO A 113 -7.62 0.54 5.74
N ARG A 114 -7.85 0.43 7.05
CA ARG A 114 -7.59 -0.78 7.83
C ARG A 114 -8.88 -1.56 7.98
N GLN A 115 -8.85 -2.82 7.55
CA GLN A 115 -9.90 -3.78 7.83
C GLN A 115 -9.39 -4.76 8.90
N ARG A 116 -9.91 -4.62 10.12
CA ARG A 116 -9.69 -5.61 11.17
C ARG A 116 -10.54 -6.85 10.89
N LEU A 117 -9.93 -8.03 10.93
CA LEU A 117 -10.65 -9.28 10.74
C LEU A 117 -11.41 -9.66 12.01
N ALA A 118 -12.67 -10.05 11.84
CA ALA A 118 -13.54 -10.36 12.97
C ALA A 118 -13.10 -11.65 13.68
N VAL A 119 -13.31 -11.67 15.00
CA VAL A 119 -13.17 -12.86 15.88
C VAL A 119 -11.73 -13.41 15.99
N SER A 120 -10.71 -12.65 15.59
CA SER A 120 -9.32 -13.08 15.82
C SER A 120 -8.87 -12.69 17.24
N THR A 121 -8.50 -13.67 18.06
CA THR A 121 -7.98 -13.52 19.43
C THR A 121 -6.60 -14.14 19.60
N ARG A 122 -6.26 -15.19 18.84
CA ARG A 122 -4.89 -15.75 18.75
C ARG A 122 -4.61 -16.32 17.35
N PRO A 123 -4.41 -15.43 16.36
CA PRO A 123 -4.13 -15.85 15.00
C PRO A 123 -2.77 -16.54 14.90
N SER A 124 -2.66 -17.52 14.00
CA SER A 124 -1.47 -18.37 13.88
C SER A 124 -0.95 -18.53 12.46
N ALA A 125 -1.83 -18.40 11.46
CA ALA A 125 -1.45 -18.44 10.06
C ALA A 125 -2.37 -17.52 9.23
N LEU A 126 -1.81 -17.03 8.13
CA LEU A 126 -2.51 -16.26 7.11
C LEU A 126 -1.98 -16.69 5.74
N THR A 127 -2.87 -16.83 4.78
CA THR A 127 -2.51 -17.01 3.37
C THR A 127 -3.49 -16.28 2.46
N PHE A 128 -3.09 -16.08 1.21
CA PHE A 128 -3.85 -15.37 0.19
C PHE A 128 -4.05 -16.23 -1.05
N ASP A 129 -5.31 -16.33 -1.50
CA ASP A 129 -5.66 -16.88 -2.81
C ASP A 129 -5.92 -15.73 -3.78
N HIS A 130 -4.99 -15.53 -4.71
CA HIS A 130 -5.04 -14.51 -5.75
C HIS A 130 -6.04 -14.80 -6.88
N ILE A 131 -6.55 -16.03 -6.98
CA ILE A 131 -7.52 -16.40 -8.02
C ILE A 131 -8.93 -16.04 -7.56
N SER A 132 -9.21 -16.28 -6.28
CA SER A 132 -10.54 -16.09 -5.70
C SER A 132 -10.65 -14.80 -4.86
N ASP A 133 -9.58 -14.02 -4.73
CA ASP A 133 -9.50 -12.79 -3.94
C ASP A 133 -9.90 -12.97 -2.46
N PHE A 134 -9.47 -14.08 -1.85
CA PHE A 134 -9.71 -14.39 -0.44
C PHE A 134 -8.42 -14.43 0.38
N PHE A 135 -8.46 -13.80 1.55
CA PHE A 135 -7.53 -14.12 2.64
C PHE A 135 -8.11 -15.23 3.50
N TYR A 136 -7.27 -16.21 3.84
CA TYR A 136 -7.59 -17.27 4.78
C TYR A 136 -6.76 -17.07 6.04
N TYR A 137 -7.41 -17.13 7.21
CA TYR A 137 -6.75 -16.97 8.49
C TYR A 137 -7.23 -18.04 9.48
N THR A 138 -6.33 -18.43 10.37
CA THR A 138 -6.61 -19.43 11.40
C THR A 138 -6.43 -18.84 12.78
N ASP A 139 -7.41 -19.11 13.65
CA ASP A 139 -7.33 -18.75 15.06
C ASP A 139 -7.21 -20.01 15.91
N THR A 140 -6.16 -20.08 16.73
CA THR A 140 -5.88 -21.26 17.56
C THR A 140 -6.59 -21.23 18.90
N GLN A 141 -7.06 -20.06 19.33
CA GLN A 141 -7.82 -19.91 20.56
C GLN A 141 -9.31 -20.14 20.30
N GLU A 142 -9.83 -19.53 19.24
CA GLU A 142 -11.22 -19.73 18.79
C GLU A 142 -11.42 -20.98 17.92
N LYS A 143 -10.31 -21.62 17.52
CA LYS A 143 -10.27 -22.91 16.81
C LYS A 143 -11.10 -22.95 15.53
N PHE A 144 -10.89 -21.96 14.67
CA PHE A 144 -11.54 -21.91 13.37
C PHE A 144 -10.55 -21.66 12.24
N ILE A 145 -11.02 -21.98 11.03
CA ILE A 145 -10.48 -21.45 9.78
C ILE A 145 -11.55 -20.56 9.17
N ALA A 146 -11.19 -19.32 8.84
CA ALA A 146 -12.09 -18.35 8.25
C ALA A 146 -11.46 -17.72 7.02
N ARG A 147 -12.31 -17.09 6.19
CA ARG A 147 -11.86 -16.31 5.04
C ARG A 147 -12.56 -14.96 4.96
N VAL A 148 -11.94 -14.02 4.28
CA VAL A 148 -12.51 -12.70 4.01
C VAL A 148 -12.25 -12.33 2.56
N HIS A 149 -13.29 -11.82 1.89
CA HIS A 149 -13.17 -11.34 0.52
C HIS A 149 -12.59 -9.92 0.51
N ILE A 150 -11.67 -9.69 -0.42
CA ILE A 150 -10.90 -8.45 -0.50
C ILE A 150 -11.69 -7.28 -1.11
N GLY A 151 -12.74 -7.58 -1.89
CA GLY A 151 -13.62 -6.59 -2.54
C GLY A 151 -14.56 -5.80 -1.62
N GLY A 152 -14.27 -5.70 -0.32
CA GLY A 152 -14.97 -4.80 0.60
C GLY A 152 -16.22 -5.37 1.28
N SER A 153 -16.48 -6.68 1.23
CA SER A 153 -17.45 -7.26 2.17
C SER A 153 -16.77 -7.36 3.54
N SER A 154 -17.22 -6.58 4.50
CA SER A 154 -16.80 -6.69 5.90
C SER A 154 -17.20 -8.03 6.55
N SER A 155 -17.94 -8.87 5.82
CA SER A 155 -18.29 -10.23 6.24
C SER A 155 -17.11 -11.19 6.06
N SER A 156 -16.64 -11.76 7.16
CA SER A 156 -15.82 -12.97 7.15
C SER A 156 -16.72 -14.21 7.18
N ASP A 157 -16.34 -15.23 6.42
CA ASP A 157 -16.98 -16.54 6.44
C ASP A 157 -16.17 -17.46 7.36
N ILE A 158 -16.82 -18.08 8.35
CA ILE A 158 -16.22 -19.20 9.09
C ILE A 158 -16.41 -20.46 8.26
N LEU A 159 -15.31 -21.09 7.86
CA LEU A 159 -15.32 -22.26 6.99
C LEU A 159 -15.43 -23.55 7.79
N ILE A 160 -14.70 -23.63 8.89
CA ILE A 160 -14.62 -24.82 9.75
C ILE A 160 -14.47 -24.35 11.18
N THR A 161 -15.24 -24.96 12.09
CA THR A 161 -15.03 -24.90 13.54
C THR A 161 -14.78 -26.31 14.07
N ASP A 162 -14.18 -26.42 15.24
CA ASP A 162 -13.99 -27.70 15.94
C ASP A 162 -15.30 -28.33 16.45
N ALA A 163 -16.46 -27.73 16.16
CA ALA A 163 -17.77 -28.31 16.40
C ALA A 163 -18.11 -29.38 15.34
N VAL A 164 -17.57 -30.59 15.56
CA VAL A 164 -18.08 -31.89 15.05
C VAL A 164 -17.79 -32.21 13.56
N ASP A 165 -16.67 -32.87 13.26
CA ASP A 165 -16.55 -34.34 13.15
C ASP A 165 -15.12 -34.71 12.70
N SER A 166 -14.65 -35.80 13.29
CA SER A 166 -13.32 -36.38 13.29
C SER A 166 -12.76 -36.82 11.92
N LYS A 167 -12.39 -35.89 11.03
CA LYS A 167 -11.53 -36.19 9.87
C LYS A 167 -10.54 -35.05 9.56
N PHE A 168 -9.40 -35.05 10.25
CA PHE A 168 -8.24 -34.28 9.81
C PHE A 168 -7.51 -35.05 8.71
N CYS A 169 -7.32 -34.42 7.55
CA CYS A 169 -6.27 -34.82 6.61
C CYS A 169 -5.00 -34.09 7.03
N GLU A 170 -3.98 -34.83 7.45
CA GLU A 170 -2.61 -34.32 7.55
C GLU A 170 -2.15 -33.96 6.13
N PHE A 171 -2.18 -32.68 5.79
CA PHE A 171 -1.49 -32.19 4.60
C PHE A 171 -0.05 -31.84 5.02
N GLU A 172 0.92 -32.56 4.45
CA GLU A 172 2.33 -32.16 4.52
C GLU A 172 2.46 -30.70 4.09
N SER A 173 3.06 -29.90 4.95
CA SER A 173 3.27 -28.48 4.71
C SER A 173 4.20 -28.27 3.51
N PRO A 174 3.87 -27.36 2.57
CA PRO A 174 4.91 -26.81 1.72
C PRO A 174 5.90 -26.07 2.64
N GLN A 175 7.16 -26.48 2.57
CA GLN A 175 8.27 -25.93 3.36
C GLN A 175 8.35 -24.42 3.16
N LEU A 176 7.73 -23.64 4.05
CA LEU A 176 8.00 -22.22 4.19
C LEU A 176 8.70 -22.01 5.52
N SER A 177 10.00 -21.71 5.44
CA SER A 177 10.85 -21.45 6.59
C SER A 177 10.40 -20.14 7.26
N THR A 178 9.77 -20.25 8.43
CA THR A 178 9.59 -19.15 9.36
C THR A 178 10.29 -19.50 10.67
N ARG A 179 11.39 -18.80 10.92
CA ARG A 179 12.12 -18.87 12.19
C ARG A 179 11.34 -18.06 13.22
N ILE A 180 10.81 -18.73 14.24
CA ILE A 180 10.04 -18.14 15.33
C ILE A 180 11.00 -17.95 16.51
N ASP A 181 11.39 -16.71 16.80
CA ASP A 181 12.05 -16.35 18.06
C ASP A 181 11.01 -15.76 19.02
N SER A 182 11.14 -16.09 20.31
CA SER A 182 10.14 -15.93 21.38
C SER A 182 9.93 -14.50 21.90
N THR A 183 9.95 -13.50 21.03
CA THR A 183 9.71 -12.09 21.39
C THR A 183 8.66 -11.50 20.46
N SER A 184 7.41 -11.39 20.93
CA SER A 184 6.25 -10.69 20.32
C SER A 184 6.42 -10.26 18.85
N SER A 185 6.56 -11.24 17.95
CA SER A 185 6.89 -11.00 16.56
C SER A 185 5.62 -10.78 15.74
N MET A 186 5.52 -9.65 15.05
CA MET A 186 4.49 -9.36 14.06
C MET A 186 4.95 -9.90 12.70
N ASN A 187 4.16 -10.78 12.09
CA ASN A 187 4.44 -11.27 10.75
C ASN A 187 3.75 -10.37 9.72
N ILE A 188 4.52 -9.87 8.76
CA ILE A 188 4.04 -8.98 7.69
C ILE A 188 4.14 -9.71 6.35
N MET A 189 3.04 -9.83 5.63
CA MET A 189 2.99 -10.36 4.28
C MET A 189 2.68 -9.23 3.29
N PHE A 190 3.50 -9.11 2.25
CA PHE A 190 3.29 -8.16 1.15
C PHE A 190 2.68 -8.87 -0.05
N LEU A 191 1.54 -8.38 -0.54
CA LEU A 191 0.82 -8.99 -1.64
C LEU A 191 0.37 -7.94 -2.66
N SER A 192 0.43 -8.33 -3.92
CA SER A 192 0.00 -7.57 -5.08
C SER A 192 -0.92 -8.45 -5.89
N ASP A 193 -2.06 -7.94 -6.32
CA ASP A 193 -2.79 -8.60 -7.41
C ASP A 193 -1.90 -8.63 -8.68
N GLN A 194 -2.03 -9.70 -9.47
CA GLN A 194 -1.45 -9.77 -10.81
C GLN A 194 -2.55 -9.34 -11.76
N GLY A 195 -2.32 -8.24 -12.48
CA GLY A 195 -3.24 -7.70 -13.49
C GLY A 195 -3.29 -8.52 -14.77
#